data_AF-S7NRT7-F1
#
_entry.id   AF-S7NRT7-F1
#
_cell.length_a   1.000
_cell.length_b   1.000
_cell.length_c   1.000
_cell.angle_alpha   90.00
_cell.angle_beta   90.00
_cell.angle_gamma   90.00
#
_symmetry.space_group_name_H-M   'P 1'
#
loop_
_entity.id
_entity.type
_entity.pdbx_description
1 polymer ?
#
loop_
_entity_poly.entity_id
_entity_poly.type
_entity_poly.pdbx_seq_one_letter_code
_entity_poly.pdbx_strand_id
1 'polypeptide(L)'
;MEELIVELRLFLELLDHEYLTSTVREKKAVIADILLRIQASRGSEVRDHVPKQETPSSLPAPPQMPLPEIPQPWLPPDSGPPPLPTSSLPEGYYEEAVPLSPGKAPEYITSNYDSDAMSSSYESYDEEEEDGKGKKTRHQWPSEEASMDLVKDAKICAFLLRKKRFGQWTKLLCVIKDTKLLCYKSSKDQQPQMELPLPGCSIAYVPKDGKKKQHELKITQQGTDPLVLAVQSREQAEQWLKASGPRGF
;
A
#
# COMPACT_ATOMS: atom_id res chain seq x y z
N MET A 1 5.40 -18.83 19.41
CA MET A 1 4.22 -18.78 18.53
C MET A 1 2.94 -18.50 19.33
N GLU A 2 2.71 -19.18 20.44
CA GLU A 2 1.51 -18.95 21.29
C GLU A 2 1.55 -17.60 21.99
N GLU A 3 2.71 -17.21 22.53
CA GLU A 3 2.95 -15.89 23.11
C GLU A 3 2.61 -14.76 22.12
N LEU A 4 3.00 -14.90 20.85
CA LEU A 4 2.66 -13.94 19.79
C LEU A 4 1.14 -13.83 19.56
N ILE A 5 0.41 -14.94 19.62
CA ILE A 5 -1.06 -14.95 19.45
C ILE A 5 -1.73 -14.22 20.62
N VAL A 6 -1.21 -14.38 21.84
CA VAL A 6 -1.73 -13.71 23.03
C VAL A 6 -1.45 -12.21 22.97
N GLU A 7 -0.21 -11.80 22.71
CA GLU A 7 0.18 -10.39 22.60
C GLU A 7 -0.57 -9.67 21.47
N LEU A 8 -0.76 -10.33 20.32
CA LEU A 8 -1.49 -9.73 19.20
C LEU A 8 -2.98 -9.51 19.55
N ARG A 9 -3.59 -10.37 20.36
CA ARG A 9 -4.97 -10.16 20.83
C ARG A 9 -5.09 -8.95 21.74
N LEU A 10 -4.19 -8.84 22.72
CA LEU A 10 -4.13 -7.69 23.62
C LEU A 10 -3.90 -6.40 22.84
N PHE A 11 -3.01 -6.42 21.84
CA PHE A 11 -2.79 -5.27 20.97
C PHE A 11 -4.05 -4.88 20.18
N LEU A 12 -4.78 -5.84 19.60
CA LEU A 12 -6.03 -5.55 18.91
C LEU A 12 -7.07 -4.97 19.87
N GLU A 13 -7.17 -5.45 21.10
CA GLU A 13 -8.09 -4.92 22.11
C GLU A 13 -7.76 -3.47 22.49
N LEU A 14 -6.47 -3.14 22.66
CA LEU A 14 -6.04 -1.75 22.87
C LEU A 14 -6.47 -0.82 21.72
N LEU A 15 -6.44 -1.33 20.48
CA LEU A 15 -6.89 -0.56 19.32
C LEU A 15 -8.41 -0.30 19.31
N ASP A 16 -9.24 -1.00 20.11
CA ASP A 16 -10.68 -0.70 20.20
C ASP A 16 -10.96 0.62 20.92
N HIS A 17 -10.00 1.10 21.72
CA HIS A 17 -10.11 2.35 22.46
C HIS A 17 -9.55 3.57 21.70
N GLU A 18 -8.99 3.36 20.51
CA GLU A 18 -8.34 4.38 19.71
C GLU A 18 -9.21 4.85 18.53
N TYR A 19 -9.00 6.09 18.08
CA TYR A 19 -9.67 6.58 16.88
C TYR A 19 -8.96 6.06 15.61
N LEU A 20 -9.46 4.96 15.05
CA LEU A 20 -8.90 4.32 13.86
C LEU A 20 -9.54 4.84 12.56
N THR A 21 -8.74 4.95 11.50
CA THR A 21 -9.23 5.18 10.13
C THR A 21 -9.94 3.93 9.58
N SER A 22 -10.80 4.09 8.55
CA SER A 22 -11.57 2.97 7.96
C SER A 22 -10.67 1.80 7.56
N THR A 23 -9.59 2.09 6.84
CA THR A 23 -8.62 1.09 6.39
C THR A 23 -7.99 0.32 7.54
N VAL A 24 -7.69 0.99 8.66
CA VAL A 24 -7.10 0.32 9.84
C VAL A 24 -8.12 -0.58 10.53
N ARG A 25 -9.39 -0.14 10.61
CA ARG A 25 -10.48 -0.97 11.15
C ARG A 25 -10.72 -2.22 10.32
N GLU A 26 -10.70 -2.11 8.99
CA GLU A 26 -10.83 -3.25 8.07
C GLU A 26 -9.67 -4.25 8.27
N LYS A 27 -8.42 -3.76 8.31
CA LYS A 27 -7.27 -4.63 8.57
C LYS A 27 -7.31 -5.27 9.95
N LYS A 28 -7.74 -4.54 10.98
CA LYS A 28 -7.94 -5.06 12.33
C LYS A 28 -8.93 -6.24 12.34
N ALA A 29 -10.06 -6.11 11.66
CA ALA A 29 -11.06 -7.17 11.55
C ALA A 29 -10.50 -8.42 10.85
N VAL A 30 -9.73 -8.25 9.78
CA VAL A 30 -9.06 -9.35 9.08
C VAL A 30 -8.10 -10.10 10.00
N ILE A 31 -7.29 -9.38 10.79
CA ILE A 31 -6.34 -10.01 11.72
C ILE A 31 -7.09 -10.77 12.83
N ALA A 32 -8.20 -10.21 13.34
CA ALA A 32 -9.03 -10.87 14.34
C ALA A 32 -9.62 -12.20 13.81
N ASP A 33 -10.11 -12.24 12.57
CA ASP A 33 -10.61 -13.47 11.92
C ASP A 33 -9.50 -14.53 11.77
N ILE A 34 -8.30 -14.13 11.33
CA ILE A 34 -7.16 -15.04 11.21
C ILE A 34 -6.82 -15.66 12.57
N LEU A 35 -6.84 -14.87 13.65
CA LEU A 35 -6.57 -15.36 15.00
C LEU A 35 -7.63 -16.33 15.52
N LEU A 36 -8.89 -16.19 15.09
CA LEU A 36 -9.94 -17.16 15.41
C LEU A 36 -9.71 -18.48 14.68
N ARG A 37 -9.38 -18.44 13.38
CA ARG A 37 -9.09 -19.64 12.58
C ARG A 37 -7.89 -20.42 13.09
N ILE A 38 -6.82 -19.74 13.50
CA ILE A 38 -5.62 -20.37 14.08
C ILE A 38 -5.93 -21.08 15.41
N GLN A 39 -6.89 -20.59 16.19
CA GLN A 39 -7.28 -21.25 17.43
C GLN A 39 -8.27 -22.40 17.20
N ALA A 40 -9.19 -22.25 16.25
CA ALA A 40 -10.11 -23.31 15.87
C ALA A 40 -9.36 -24.55 15.33
N SER A 41 -8.30 -24.35 14.54
CA SER A 41 -7.47 -25.46 14.04
C SER A 41 -6.69 -26.18 15.14
N ARG A 42 -6.42 -25.53 16.28
CA ARG A 42 -5.72 -26.13 17.43
C ARG A 42 -6.65 -26.95 18.34
N GLY A 43 -7.96 -26.81 18.20
CA GLY A 43 -8.95 -27.50 19.04
C GLY A 43 -9.36 -28.90 18.54
N SER A 44 -8.86 -29.36 17.40
CA SER A 44 -9.44 -30.51 16.68
C SER A 44 -8.59 -31.80 16.68
N GLU A 45 -7.66 -31.96 17.62
CA GLU A 45 -6.75 -33.12 17.64
C GLU A 45 -6.78 -33.93 18.96
N VAL A 46 -7.95 -34.28 19.53
CA VAL A 46 -8.05 -35.47 20.42
C VAL A 46 -9.48 -36.04 20.45
N ARG A 47 -9.76 -37.05 19.60
CA ARG A 47 -10.35 -38.35 20.01
C ARG A 47 -10.56 -39.26 18.80
N ASP A 48 -9.61 -40.15 18.59
CA ASP A 48 -9.84 -41.39 17.86
C ASP A 48 -10.49 -42.43 18.78
N HIS A 49 -11.13 -43.43 18.17
CA HIS A 49 -11.68 -44.68 18.71
C HIS A 49 -13.15 -44.73 19.16
N VAL A 50 -13.95 -45.30 18.26
CA VAL A 50 -15.24 -46.00 18.47
C VAL A 50 -15.00 -47.29 19.28
N PRO A 51 -15.89 -47.65 20.24
CA PRO A 51 -16.77 -48.81 19.99
C PRO A 51 -18.23 -48.61 20.44
N LYS A 52 -19.05 -49.47 19.83
CA LYS A 52 -20.51 -49.57 19.79
C LYS A 52 -21.11 -50.10 21.11
N GLN A 53 -22.35 -49.68 21.46
CA GLN A 53 -23.51 -50.54 21.84
C GLN A 53 -24.41 -50.02 23.00
N GLU A 54 -25.72 -49.96 22.69
CA GLU A 54 -26.98 -50.07 23.47
C GLU A 54 -27.50 -49.01 24.48
N THR A 55 -28.77 -48.64 24.23
CA THR A 55 -29.81 -47.95 25.06
C THR A 55 -30.18 -48.74 26.33
N PRO A 56 -30.93 -48.22 27.36
CA PRO A 56 -31.96 -47.18 27.31
C PRO A 56 -32.04 -46.22 28.53
N SER A 57 -32.72 -45.07 28.40
CA SER A 57 -33.73 -44.60 29.39
C SER A 57 -34.16 -43.15 29.14
N SER A 58 -35.47 -43.01 29.01
CA SER A 58 -36.32 -41.84 28.86
C SER A 58 -36.09 -40.68 29.84
N LEU A 59 -36.12 -39.43 29.35
CA LEU A 59 -36.76 -38.27 30.00
C LEU A 59 -37.16 -37.23 28.91
N PRO A 60 -38.21 -36.42 29.14
CA PRO A 60 -38.98 -35.77 28.07
C PRO A 60 -38.35 -34.48 27.54
N ALA A 61 -38.59 -34.19 26.25
CA ALA A 61 -38.09 -33.00 25.58
C ALA A 61 -38.81 -31.70 26.03
N PRO A 62 -38.11 -30.56 26.16
CA PRO A 62 -38.73 -29.25 26.32
C PRO A 62 -39.48 -28.83 25.04
N PRO A 63 -40.46 -27.91 25.12
CA PRO A 63 -41.33 -27.55 24.00
C PRO A 63 -40.50 -26.92 22.87
N GLN A 64 -40.54 -27.53 21.68
CA GLN A 64 -39.94 -26.95 20.49
C GLN A 64 -40.84 -25.83 19.95
N MET A 65 -40.30 -24.62 19.86
CA MET A 65 -40.88 -23.57 19.03
C MET A 65 -40.74 -23.99 17.56
N PRO A 66 -41.78 -23.81 16.70
CA PRO A 66 -41.64 -24.11 15.28
C PRO A 66 -40.63 -23.14 14.64
N LEU A 67 -39.65 -23.71 13.95
CA LEU A 67 -38.74 -22.99 13.05
C LEU A 67 -39.57 -22.32 11.92
N PRO A 68 -39.20 -21.11 11.45
CA PRO A 68 -39.79 -20.58 10.22
C PRO A 68 -39.42 -21.47 9.02
N GLU A 69 -40.40 -21.73 8.14
CA GLU A 69 -40.21 -22.52 6.91
C GLU A 69 -39.16 -21.87 5.99
N ILE A 70 -38.16 -22.66 5.61
CA ILE A 70 -37.17 -22.31 4.59
C ILE A 70 -37.89 -22.29 3.23
N PRO A 71 -37.80 -21.22 2.43
CA PRO A 71 -38.37 -21.22 1.09
C PRO A 71 -37.77 -22.33 0.23
N GLN A 72 -38.64 -23.09 -0.43
CA GLN A 72 -38.30 -24.27 -1.22
C GLN A 72 -37.23 -23.97 -2.30
N PRO A 73 -36.33 -24.91 -2.60
CA PRO A 73 -35.41 -24.79 -3.74
C PRO A 73 -36.21 -24.73 -5.04
N TRP A 74 -36.03 -23.66 -5.81
CA TRP A 74 -36.57 -23.53 -7.16
C TRP A 74 -35.96 -24.62 -8.05
N LEU A 75 -36.76 -25.65 -8.36
CA LEU A 75 -36.47 -26.57 -9.44
C LEU A 75 -36.47 -25.78 -10.76
N PRO A 76 -35.50 -25.98 -11.66
CA PRO A 76 -35.53 -25.35 -12.97
C PRO A 76 -36.69 -25.92 -13.81
N PRO A 77 -37.49 -25.07 -14.48
CA PRO A 77 -38.45 -25.54 -15.47
C PRO A 77 -37.73 -26.11 -16.69
N ASP A 78 -38.45 -27.04 -17.31
CA ASP A 78 -38.12 -27.84 -18.47
C ASP A 78 -37.65 -27.05 -19.71
N SER A 79 -36.89 -27.78 -20.51
CA SER A 79 -36.24 -27.54 -21.80
C SER A 79 -36.85 -26.55 -22.81
N GLY A 80 -36.02 -25.61 -23.28
CA GLY A 80 -36.17 -24.89 -24.55
C GLY A 80 -35.27 -23.65 -24.65
N PRO A 81 -34.48 -23.44 -25.73
CA PRO A 81 -33.72 -22.20 -25.89
C PRO A 81 -34.66 -21.00 -26.13
N PRO A 82 -34.36 -19.81 -25.59
CA PRO A 82 -35.20 -18.62 -25.77
C PRO A 82 -35.14 -18.12 -27.23
N PRO A 83 -36.22 -17.51 -27.75
CA PRO A 83 -36.22 -16.99 -29.12
C PRO A 83 -35.29 -15.78 -29.26
N LEU A 84 -34.58 -15.70 -30.41
CA LEU A 84 -33.71 -14.58 -30.75
C LEU A 84 -34.52 -13.30 -31.01
N PRO A 85 -34.02 -12.11 -30.62
CA PRO A 85 -34.70 -10.85 -30.86
C PRO A 85 -34.70 -10.50 -32.35
N THR A 86 -35.86 -10.55 -32.99
CA THR A 86 -36.10 -10.02 -34.34
C THR A 86 -36.40 -8.53 -34.22
N SER A 87 -35.37 -7.70 -34.21
CA SER A 87 -35.52 -6.27 -34.44
C SER A 87 -34.30 -5.76 -35.19
N SER A 88 -34.47 -5.51 -36.49
CA SER A 88 -33.52 -4.73 -37.27
C SER A 88 -33.38 -3.35 -36.59
N LEU A 89 -32.16 -2.87 -36.40
CA LEU A 89 -31.92 -1.50 -35.94
C LEU A 89 -32.55 -0.51 -36.94
N PRO A 90 -33.10 0.64 -36.51
CA PRO A 90 -33.64 1.63 -37.44
C PRO A 90 -32.56 2.10 -38.42
N GLU A 91 -32.83 1.97 -39.73
CA GLU A 91 -31.95 2.34 -40.87
C GLU A 91 -31.67 3.86 -40.97
N GLY A 92 -31.88 4.64 -39.91
CA GLY A 92 -31.77 6.10 -39.89
C GLY A 92 -30.48 6.63 -39.28
N TYR A 93 -29.56 5.77 -38.85
CA TYR A 93 -28.26 6.17 -38.26
C TYR A 93 -27.06 5.91 -39.18
N TYR A 94 -27.31 5.65 -40.46
CA TYR A 94 -26.25 5.65 -41.48
C TYR A 94 -26.16 7.06 -42.06
N GLU A 95 -25.24 7.87 -41.55
CA GLU A 95 -24.87 9.12 -42.23
C GLU A 95 -24.12 8.73 -43.51
N GLU A 96 -24.74 8.97 -44.66
CA GLU A 96 -24.13 8.72 -45.97
C GLU A 96 -22.86 9.54 -46.12
N ALA A 97 -21.69 8.88 -46.18
CA ALA A 97 -20.42 9.58 -46.34
C ALA A 97 -20.37 10.28 -47.70
N VAL A 98 -20.45 11.62 -47.69
CA VAL A 98 -20.29 12.45 -48.89
C VAL A 98 -18.89 12.22 -49.46
N PRO A 99 -18.75 11.83 -50.75
CA PRO A 99 -17.45 11.69 -51.36
C PRO A 99 -16.73 13.04 -51.36
N LEU A 100 -15.53 13.06 -50.76
CA LEU A 100 -14.68 14.24 -50.75
C LEU A 100 -14.41 14.67 -52.20
N SER A 101 -14.90 15.87 -52.56
CA SER A 101 -14.60 16.47 -53.86
C SER A 101 -13.08 16.62 -53.99
N PRO A 102 -12.46 16.32 -55.15
CA PRO A 102 -11.02 16.42 -55.29
C PRO A 102 -10.55 17.86 -55.06
N GLY A 103 -9.75 18.10 -54.02
CA GLY A 103 -9.02 19.37 -53.84
C GLY A 103 -9.10 20.09 -52.49
N LYS A 104 -9.59 19.49 -51.41
CA LYS A 104 -9.53 20.10 -50.06
C LYS A 104 -8.53 19.35 -49.16
N ALA A 105 -7.44 20.01 -48.77
CA ALA A 105 -6.50 19.49 -47.77
C ALA A 105 -7.13 19.60 -46.37
N PRO A 106 -6.97 18.59 -45.48
CA PRO A 106 -7.53 18.67 -44.14
C PRO A 106 -6.81 19.75 -43.33
N GLU A 107 -7.59 20.69 -42.79
CA GLU A 107 -7.10 21.71 -41.87
C GLU A 107 -6.77 21.06 -40.52
N TYR A 108 -5.56 21.36 -40.07
CA TYR A 108 -5.03 21.08 -38.75
C TYR A 108 -5.90 21.80 -37.70
N ILE A 109 -6.42 21.08 -36.71
CA ILE A 109 -7.09 21.71 -35.56
C ILE A 109 -6.13 21.69 -34.37
N THR A 110 -5.74 22.89 -33.99
CA THR A 110 -5.12 23.29 -32.73
C THR A 110 -5.94 22.90 -31.50
N SER A 111 -5.22 22.70 -30.40
CA SER A 111 -5.64 22.46 -29.03
C SER A 111 -6.91 23.18 -28.54
N ASN A 112 -7.65 22.46 -27.67
CA ASN A 112 -8.71 22.88 -26.73
C ASN A 112 -10.15 22.50 -27.11
N TYR A 113 -10.60 21.29 -26.75
CA TYR A 113 -11.78 21.15 -25.89
C TYR A 113 -11.89 19.75 -25.29
N ASP A 114 -12.40 19.77 -24.07
CA ASP A 114 -12.78 18.70 -23.14
C ASP A 114 -13.82 17.74 -23.74
N SER A 115 -13.60 16.43 -23.60
CA SER A 115 -14.60 15.37 -23.84
C SER A 115 -14.25 14.13 -23.01
N ASP A 116 -14.85 14.07 -21.83
CA ASP A 116 -15.20 12.83 -21.15
C ASP A 116 -16.06 11.95 -22.09
N ALA A 117 -15.53 10.81 -22.54
CA ALA A 117 -16.30 9.70 -23.10
C ALA A 117 -15.46 8.41 -23.06
N MET A 118 -15.68 7.64 -21.99
CA MET A 118 -15.43 6.20 -21.83
C MET A 118 -14.44 5.53 -22.81
N SER A 119 -13.20 5.33 -22.34
CA SER A 119 -12.38 4.20 -22.80
C SER A 119 -12.09 3.28 -21.62
N SER A 120 -13.03 2.37 -21.37
CA SER A 120 -12.86 1.23 -20.49
C SER A 120 -11.99 0.19 -21.20
N SER A 121 -10.69 0.13 -20.86
CA SER A 121 -9.90 -1.07 -21.13
C SER A 121 -10.25 -2.13 -20.09
N TYR A 122 -11.06 -3.07 -20.59
CA TYR A 122 -11.51 -4.35 -20.04
C TYR A 122 -10.38 -5.17 -19.39
N GLU A 123 -10.77 -5.91 -18.35
CA GLU A 123 -9.95 -6.79 -17.52
C GLU A 123 -9.22 -7.85 -18.34
N SER A 124 -7.90 -7.93 -18.17
CA SER A 124 -7.15 -9.15 -18.52
C SER A 124 -7.20 -10.07 -17.31
N TYR A 125 -8.24 -10.91 -17.23
CA TYR A 125 -8.11 -12.17 -16.51
C TYR A 125 -7.19 -13.06 -17.34
N ASP A 126 -6.03 -13.40 -16.79
CA ASP A 126 -5.34 -14.63 -17.16
C ASP A 126 -5.57 -15.58 -15.98
N GLU A 127 -6.47 -16.53 -16.21
CA GLU A 127 -6.54 -17.78 -15.47
C GLU A 127 -5.16 -18.42 -15.40
N GLU A 128 -4.91 -19.16 -14.34
CA GLU A 128 -3.70 -19.96 -14.21
C GLU A 128 -3.63 -21.00 -15.34
N GLU A 129 -2.62 -20.94 -16.20
CA GLU A 129 -2.06 -22.14 -16.82
C GLU A 129 -0.53 -22.19 -16.67
N GLU A 130 -0.12 -23.25 -16.00
CA GLU A 130 1.16 -23.91 -16.05
C GLU A 130 1.65 -24.08 -17.50
N ASP A 131 2.63 -23.28 -17.95
CA ASP A 131 3.84 -23.78 -18.63
C ASP A 131 4.85 -22.67 -19.00
N GLY A 132 6.14 -23.02 -18.95
CA GLY A 132 7.15 -22.49 -19.87
C GLY A 132 7.61 -21.01 -19.81
N LYS A 133 8.72 -20.80 -19.07
CA LYS A 133 9.81 -19.81 -19.35
C LYS A 133 9.46 -18.30 -19.41
N GLY A 134 9.86 -17.57 -18.36
CA GLY A 134 10.00 -16.11 -18.48
C GLY A 134 10.51 -15.37 -17.24
N LYS A 135 11.77 -15.61 -16.86
CA LYS A 135 12.54 -14.81 -15.87
C LYS A 135 11.80 -14.48 -14.56
N LYS A 136 11.80 -15.48 -13.68
CA LYS A 136 11.71 -15.29 -12.23
C LYS A 136 12.86 -14.35 -11.83
N THR A 137 12.61 -13.05 -11.65
CA THR A 137 13.45 -12.26 -10.75
C THR A 137 13.19 -12.86 -9.38
N ARG A 138 13.95 -13.90 -9.06
CA ARG A 138 14.13 -14.37 -7.70
C ARG A 138 14.30 -13.10 -6.88
N HIS A 139 13.36 -12.84 -5.98
CA HIS A 139 13.49 -11.82 -4.96
C HIS A 139 14.69 -12.22 -4.07
N GLN A 140 15.89 -12.09 -4.62
CA GLN A 140 17.12 -12.15 -3.88
C GLN A 140 17.16 -10.82 -3.17
N TRP A 141 16.56 -10.82 -1.99
CA TRP A 141 16.82 -9.81 -0.98
C TRP A 141 18.33 -9.55 -0.96
N PRO A 142 18.77 -8.28 -1.05
CA PRO A 142 20.14 -7.93 -0.66
C PRO A 142 20.33 -8.41 0.77
N SER A 143 21.53 -8.92 1.13
CA SER A 143 21.82 -9.34 2.52
C SER A 143 21.28 -8.28 3.49
N GLU A 144 20.33 -8.68 4.31
CA GLU A 144 19.62 -7.86 5.31
C GLU A 144 20.63 -7.13 6.22
N GLU A 145 21.78 -7.75 6.39
CA GLU A 145 22.94 -7.35 7.18
C GLU A 145 23.50 -5.98 6.77
N ALA A 146 23.74 -5.73 5.48
CA ALA A 146 24.41 -4.49 5.05
C ALA A 146 23.56 -3.23 5.27
N SER A 147 22.23 -3.36 5.14
CA SER A 147 21.29 -2.26 5.32
C SER A 147 21.01 -1.95 6.79
N MET A 148 21.04 -2.96 7.67
CA MET A 148 20.82 -2.76 9.10
C MET A 148 22.01 -2.08 9.77
N ASP A 149 23.25 -2.45 9.41
CA ASP A 149 24.45 -1.90 10.02
C ASP A 149 24.57 -0.37 9.90
N LEU A 150 24.12 0.20 8.78
CA LEU A 150 24.14 1.65 8.56
C LEU A 150 23.29 2.44 9.56
N VAL A 151 22.20 1.84 10.03
CA VAL A 151 21.25 2.49 10.95
C VAL A 151 21.43 2.04 12.40
N LYS A 152 22.34 1.11 12.68
CA LYS A 152 22.74 0.78 14.06
C LYS A 152 23.25 2.06 14.72
N ASP A 153 22.68 2.40 15.87
CA ASP A 153 23.00 3.62 16.65
C ASP A 153 22.67 4.95 15.95
N ALA A 154 21.87 4.94 14.88
CA ALA A 154 21.42 6.16 14.23
C ALA A 154 20.37 6.89 15.09
N LYS A 155 20.50 8.21 15.20
CA LYS A 155 19.51 9.07 15.87
C LYS A 155 18.27 9.29 15.02
N ILE A 156 18.45 9.38 13.70
CA ILE A 156 17.37 9.46 12.73
C ILE A 156 17.88 8.97 11.37
N CYS A 157 17.01 8.30 10.62
CA CYS A 157 17.27 7.91 9.25
C CYS A 157 16.01 8.12 8.39
N ALA A 158 16.18 8.68 7.20
CA ALA A 158 15.10 8.73 6.21
C ALA A 158 15.64 8.91 4.79
N PHE A 159 14.85 8.50 3.81
CA PHE A 159 15.09 8.90 2.43
C PHE A 159 14.62 10.33 2.21
N LEU A 160 15.53 11.24 1.88
CA LEU A 160 15.26 12.65 1.62
C LEU A 160 15.72 13.06 0.22
N LEU A 161 15.17 14.15 -0.28
CA LEU A 161 15.62 14.74 -1.56
C LEU A 161 16.64 15.83 -1.27
N ARG A 162 17.84 15.72 -1.84
CA ARG A 162 18.86 16.77 -1.81
C ARG A 162 18.75 17.67 -3.04
N LYS A 163 18.79 18.98 -2.83
CA LYS A 163 18.86 19.98 -3.91
C LYS A 163 20.29 20.10 -4.47
N LYS A 164 20.44 20.01 -5.79
CA LYS A 164 21.68 20.36 -6.52
C LYS A 164 21.65 21.81 -6.98
N ARG A 165 22.84 22.30 -7.40
CA ARG A 165 23.08 23.66 -7.95
C ARG A 165 22.17 24.06 -9.11
N PHE A 166 21.64 23.11 -9.89
CA PHE A 166 20.73 23.35 -11.02
C PHE A 166 19.24 23.18 -10.65
N GLY A 167 18.90 23.12 -9.36
CA GLY A 167 17.52 22.90 -8.91
C GLY A 167 17.03 21.46 -9.05
N GLN A 168 17.84 20.55 -9.60
CA GLN A 168 17.55 19.12 -9.63
C GLN A 168 17.57 18.55 -8.21
N TRP A 169 16.61 17.68 -7.91
CA TRP A 169 16.53 16.94 -6.66
C TRP A 169 17.03 15.52 -6.85
N THR A 170 17.76 14.98 -5.88
CA THR A 170 18.24 13.60 -5.89
C THR A 170 17.88 12.92 -4.58
N LYS A 171 17.23 11.75 -4.65
CA LYS A 171 16.90 10.94 -3.49
C LYS A 171 18.16 10.33 -2.90
N LEU A 172 18.36 10.48 -1.59
CA LEU A 172 19.46 9.90 -0.82
C LEU A 172 18.92 9.34 0.49
N LEU A 173 19.52 8.27 0.99
CA LEU A 173 19.33 7.83 2.37
C LEU A 173 20.17 8.74 3.27
N CYS A 174 19.52 9.54 4.10
CA CYS A 174 20.17 10.41 5.06
C CYS A 174 20.10 9.76 6.44
N VAL A 175 21.23 9.73 7.15
CA VAL A 175 21.37 9.13 8.47
C VAL A 175 22.14 10.10 9.35
N ILE A 176 21.60 10.45 10.51
CA ILE A 176 22.39 11.11 11.56
C ILE A 176 22.86 10.04 12.52
N LYS A 177 24.17 9.84 12.57
CA LYS A 177 24.84 8.92 13.50
C LYS A 177 25.94 9.69 14.22
N ASP A 178 26.06 9.47 15.52
CA ASP A 178 26.96 10.20 16.42
C ASP A 178 26.71 11.73 16.38
N THR A 179 27.53 12.46 15.63
CA THR A 179 27.48 13.91 15.39
C THR A 179 27.65 14.25 13.91
N LYS A 180 27.36 13.31 13.02
CA LYS A 180 27.56 13.46 11.59
C LYS A 180 26.27 13.17 10.82
N LEU A 181 26.05 13.92 9.75
CA LEU A 181 25.08 13.59 8.73
C LEU A 181 25.77 12.80 7.62
N LEU A 182 25.28 11.59 7.40
CA LEU A 182 25.75 10.67 6.37
C LEU A 182 24.68 10.56 5.28
N CYS A 183 25.06 10.70 4.02
CA CYS A 183 24.15 10.56 2.89
C CYS A 183 24.63 9.47 1.93
N TYR A 184 23.82 8.44 1.73
CA TYR A 184 24.06 7.30 0.85
C TYR A 184 23.18 7.38 -0.40
N LYS A 185 23.66 6.87 -1.55
CA LYS A 185 22.81 6.79 -2.75
C LYS A 185 21.76 5.69 -2.58
N SER A 186 22.14 4.62 -1.92
CA SER A 186 21.35 3.42 -1.68
C SER A 186 21.58 2.89 -0.26
N SER A 187 20.61 2.15 0.28
CA SER A 187 20.76 1.43 1.54
C SER A 187 21.74 0.25 1.47
N LYS A 188 22.24 -0.08 0.28
CA LYS A 188 23.25 -1.13 0.06
C LYS A 188 24.68 -0.60 0.08
N ASP A 189 24.85 0.72 0.08
CA ASP A 189 26.17 1.33 -0.01
C ASP A 189 26.84 1.29 1.36
N GLN A 190 28.06 0.77 1.45
CA GLN A 190 28.80 0.76 2.73
C GLN A 190 29.43 2.12 3.05
N GLN A 191 29.76 2.92 2.04
CA GLN A 191 30.37 4.23 2.21
C GLN A 191 29.39 5.36 1.85
N PRO A 192 29.31 6.42 2.67
CA PRO A 192 28.46 7.55 2.36
C PRO A 192 29.00 8.28 1.12
N GLN A 193 28.10 8.71 0.23
CA GLN A 193 28.44 9.62 -0.86
C GLN A 193 28.87 10.99 -0.31
N MET A 194 28.33 11.37 0.84
CA MET A 194 28.65 12.61 1.53
C MET A 194 28.60 12.39 3.03
N GLU A 195 29.59 12.91 3.72
CA GLU A 195 29.65 12.99 5.17
C GLU A 195 29.81 14.47 5.56
N LEU A 196 28.99 14.93 6.49
CA LEU A 196 29.00 16.30 6.98
C LEU A 196 29.02 16.28 8.52
N PRO A 197 30.10 16.76 9.16
CA PRO A 197 30.11 16.99 10.60
C PRO A 197 29.06 18.05 10.97
N LEU A 198 28.15 17.71 11.90
CA LEU A 198 27.12 18.64 12.38
C LEU A 198 27.64 19.71 13.36
N PRO A 199 28.69 19.48 14.17
CA PRO A 199 29.27 20.53 14.99
C PRO A 199 29.74 21.72 14.16
N GLY A 200 29.28 22.92 14.52
CA GLY A 200 29.57 24.15 13.76
C GLY A 200 28.71 24.36 12.52
N CYS A 201 27.78 23.44 12.21
CA CYS A 201 26.74 23.69 11.22
C CYS A 201 25.53 24.38 11.86
N SER A 202 24.95 25.33 11.14
CA SER A 202 23.61 25.85 11.44
C SER A 202 22.58 25.08 10.62
N ILE A 203 21.66 24.40 11.30
CA ILE A 203 20.53 23.71 10.67
C ILE A 203 19.27 24.50 10.94
N ALA A 204 18.58 24.90 9.88
CA ALA A 204 17.34 25.67 9.95
C ALA A 204 16.24 24.99 9.13
N TYR A 205 15.04 24.96 9.69
CA TYR A 205 13.83 24.63 8.95
C TYR A 205 13.37 25.88 8.18
N VAL A 206 13.15 25.72 6.88
CA VAL A 206 12.68 26.77 5.97
C VAL A 206 11.35 26.31 5.36
N PRO A 207 10.20 26.85 5.81
CA PRO A 207 8.95 26.67 5.10
C PRO A 207 9.03 27.41 3.76
N LYS A 208 8.52 26.79 2.70
CA LYS A 208 8.46 27.41 1.38
C LYS A 208 7.03 27.47 0.89
N ASP A 209 6.54 28.70 0.76
CA ASP A 209 5.22 29.00 0.21
C ASP A 209 5.27 28.90 -1.32
N GLY A 210 4.84 27.75 -1.83
CA GLY A 210 4.64 27.50 -3.25
C GLY A 210 3.34 26.72 -3.47
N LYS A 211 3.00 26.42 -4.73
CA LYS A 211 1.79 25.65 -5.09
C LYS A 211 1.66 24.31 -4.36
N LYS A 212 2.78 23.75 -3.91
CA LYS A 212 2.86 22.66 -2.94
C LYS A 212 3.70 23.20 -1.78
N LYS A 213 3.16 23.33 -0.57
CA LYS A 213 3.94 23.72 0.61
C LYS A 213 5.15 22.77 0.70
N GLN A 214 6.36 23.27 0.50
CA GLN A 214 7.59 22.47 0.56
C GLN A 214 8.27 22.77 1.89
N HIS A 215 8.58 21.72 2.63
CA HIS A 215 9.32 21.83 3.88
C HIS A 215 10.79 21.55 3.57
N GLU A 216 11.69 22.51 3.77
CA GLU A 216 13.13 22.36 3.49
C GLU A 216 13.93 22.43 4.81
N LEU A 217 14.93 21.56 4.96
CA LEU A 217 16.01 21.67 5.95
C LEU A 217 17.24 22.23 5.25
N LYS A 218 17.72 23.37 5.73
CA LYS A 218 18.93 24.02 5.23
C LYS A 218 20.04 23.88 6.26
N ILE A 219 21.13 23.25 5.85
CA ILE A 219 22.32 23.03 6.66
C ILE A 219 23.45 23.87 6.06
N THR A 220 23.96 24.82 6.83
CA THR A 220 25.03 25.74 6.42
C THR A 220 26.25 25.55 7.30
N GLN A 221 27.44 25.51 6.69
CA GLN A 221 28.72 25.55 7.37
C GLN A 221 29.52 26.77 6.85
N GLN A 222 30.35 27.36 7.70
CA GLN A 222 31.12 28.54 7.33
C GLN A 222 32.00 28.23 6.11
N GLY A 223 31.85 29.01 5.04
CA GLY A 223 32.66 28.89 3.82
C GLY A 223 32.23 27.79 2.83
N THR A 224 31.11 27.10 3.03
CA THR A 224 30.60 26.09 2.09
C THR A 224 29.17 26.39 1.62
N ASP A 225 28.83 25.87 0.43
CA ASP A 225 27.48 25.97 -0.10
C ASP A 225 26.46 25.26 0.82
N PRO A 226 25.27 25.85 1.02
CA PRO A 226 24.24 25.24 1.85
C PRO A 226 23.77 23.89 1.30
N LEU A 227 23.71 22.88 2.16
CA LEU A 227 23.00 21.64 1.89
C LEU A 227 21.51 21.84 2.13
N VAL A 228 20.68 21.59 1.12
CA VAL A 228 19.22 21.70 1.22
C VAL A 228 18.60 20.32 1.04
N LEU A 229 17.82 19.88 2.03
CA LEU A 229 17.07 18.63 2.03
C LEU A 229 15.57 18.92 2.10
N ALA A 230 14.77 18.29 1.24
CA ALA A 230 13.31 18.36 1.35
C ALA A 230 12.81 17.32 2.36
N VAL A 231 11.92 17.76 3.24
CA VAL A 231 11.19 16.93 4.20
C VAL A 231 9.70 16.99 3.91
N GLN A 232 8.95 16.02 4.42
CA GLN A 232 7.53 15.83 4.10
C GLN A 232 6.62 16.73 4.92
N SER A 233 7.07 17.13 6.12
CA SER A 233 6.28 17.94 7.04
C SER A 233 7.16 18.76 7.97
N ARG A 234 6.53 19.69 8.71
CA ARG A 234 7.18 20.46 9.76
C ARG A 234 7.66 19.55 10.89
N GLU A 235 6.84 18.59 11.30
CA GLU A 235 7.14 17.65 12.39
C GLU A 235 8.37 16.81 12.03
N GLN A 236 8.47 16.37 10.77
CA GLN A 236 9.67 15.70 10.30
C GLN A 236 10.88 16.64 10.44
N ALA A 237 10.78 17.89 10.00
CA ALA A 237 11.87 18.86 10.14
C ALA A 237 12.32 19.02 11.61
N GLU A 238 11.38 19.07 12.55
CA GLU A 238 11.64 19.18 13.99
C GLU A 238 12.36 17.94 14.55
N GLN A 239 12.01 16.73 14.10
CA GLN A 239 12.74 15.50 14.47
C GLN A 239 14.20 15.55 14.00
N TRP A 240 14.45 16.04 12.78
CA TRP A 240 15.80 16.22 12.26
C TRP A 240 16.60 17.27 13.06
N LEU A 241 15.98 18.40 13.41
CA LEU A 241 16.60 19.42 14.25
C LEU A 241 16.94 18.88 15.65
N LYS A 242 16.06 18.08 16.25
CA LYS A 242 16.29 17.45 17.55
C LYS A 242 17.43 16.44 17.48
N ALA A 243 17.47 15.61 16.43
CA ALA A 243 18.50 14.61 16.23
C ALA A 243 19.89 15.22 15.93
N SER A 244 19.95 16.42 15.33
CA SER A 244 21.21 17.08 15.00
C SER A 244 22.01 17.63 16.19
N GLY A 245 21.45 17.58 17.41
CA GLY A 245 22.10 18.07 18.62
C GLY A 245 21.71 19.51 18.97
N PRO A 246 22.15 20.00 20.14
CA PRO A 246 21.80 21.34 20.60
C PRO A 246 22.31 22.40 19.62
N ARG A 247 21.44 23.35 19.30
CA ARG A 247 21.82 24.57 18.58
C ARG A 247 22.84 25.29 19.46
N GLY A 248 24.08 25.36 19.01
CA GLY A 248 25.14 26.09 19.73
C GLY A 248 24.65 27.52 19.99
N PHE A 249 24.65 27.89 21.27
CA PHE A 249 24.49 29.28 21.71
C PHE A 249 25.78 30.05 21.46
#